data_AF-A0A5P9GQR3-F1
#
_entry.id   AF-A0A5P9GQR3-F1
#
_cell.length_a   1.000
_cell.length_b   1.000
_cell.length_c   1.000
_cell.angle_alpha   90.00
_cell.angle_beta   90.00
_cell.angle_gamma   90.00
#
_symmetry.space_group_name_H-M   'P 1'
#
loop_
_entity.id
_entity.type
_entity.pdbx_description
1 polymer ?
#
loop_
_entity_poly.entity_id
_entity_poly.type
_entity_poly.pdbx_seq_one_letter_code
_entity_poly.pdbx_strand_id
1 'polypeptide(L)'
;MSMRISSLAFATALLSACGSASGEPQGEKIACAIGPGAQLENACILELAGEDSFVIHHPDGSFRRFEVTDNPPSIALADSAEVVTHASLDEASGRFDVTVGDDRYEVYREFLERSIP
;
A
#
# COMPACT_ATOMS: atom_id res chain seq x y z
N MET A 1 -6.81 -30.01 59.66
CA MET A 1 -5.36 -29.82 59.44
C MET A 1 -4.98 -30.47 58.12
N SER A 2 -4.79 -29.69 57.05
CA SER A 2 -3.81 -29.91 55.98
C SER A 2 -4.18 -29.03 54.78
N MET A 3 -3.65 -27.80 54.81
CA MET A 3 -3.57 -26.86 53.68
C MET A 3 -2.82 -27.51 52.52
N ARG A 4 -3.36 -27.44 51.30
CA ARG A 4 -2.54 -27.43 50.08
C ARG A 4 -2.99 -26.27 49.20
N ILE A 5 -2.34 -25.15 49.48
CA ILE A 5 -2.19 -24.00 48.59
C ILE A 5 -1.34 -24.49 47.42
N SER A 6 -1.95 -24.63 46.24
CA SER A 6 -1.22 -24.78 44.99
C SER A 6 -1.38 -23.49 44.20
N SER A 7 -0.48 -22.57 44.53
CA SER A 7 -0.20 -21.35 43.78
C SER A 7 0.41 -21.70 42.42
N LEU A 8 -0.29 -21.35 41.34
CA LEU A 8 0.28 -21.10 40.01
C LEU A 8 -0.33 -19.77 39.57
N ALA A 9 0.20 -18.64 40.06
CA ALA A 9 1.31 -17.93 39.41
C ALA A 9 0.95 -17.57 37.96
N PHE A 10 0.18 -16.49 37.84
CA PHE A 10 0.50 -15.30 37.04
C PHE A 10 1.28 -15.55 35.74
N ALA A 11 0.57 -15.56 34.61
CA ALA A 11 1.14 -15.26 33.32
C ALA A 11 0.21 -14.29 32.58
N THR A 12 0.20 -13.04 33.06
CA THR A 12 -0.23 -11.87 32.28
C THR A 12 0.67 -11.74 31.06
N ALA A 13 0.26 -12.32 29.93
CA ALA A 13 0.84 -12.04 28.63
C ALA A 13 0.20 -10.75 28.09
N LEU A 14 0.66 -9.60 28.59
CA LEU A 14 0.40 -8.31 27.97
C LEU A 14 1.24 -8.22 26.68
N LEU A 15 0.72 -8.75 25.57
CA LEU A 15 1.21 -8.39 24.23
C LEU A 15 0.66 -7.01 23.87
N SER A 16 1.22 -5.96 24.47
CA SER A 16 1.09 -4.58 23.99
C SER A 16 2.39 -4.19 23.31
N ALA A 17 2.64 -4.77 22.14
CA ALA A 17 3.76 -4.37 21.30
C ALA A 17 3.37 -4.53 19.83
N CYS A 18 2.71 -3.51 19.27
CA CYS A 18 3.08 -2.98 17.97
C CYS A 18 2.25 -1.75 17.65
N GLY A 19 2.90 -0.76 17.08
CA GLY A 19 2.31 0.52 16.71
C GLY A 19 3.30 1.65 16.97
N SER A 20 4.57 1.46 16.59
CA SER A 20 5.38 2.63 16.28
C SER A 20 4.61 3.38 15.21
N ALA A 21 4.16 4.59 15.50
CA ALA A 21 3.68 5.49 14.48
C ALA A 21 4.84 5.65 13.49
N SER A 22 4.79 4.91 12.39
CA SER A 22 5.61 5.22 11.22
C SER A 22 5.35 6.69 10.93
N GLY A 23 6.42 7.46 10.72
CA GLY A 23 6.31 8.87 10.37
C GLY A 23 5.36 9.07 9.19
N GLU A 24 4.88 10.29 9.02
CA GLU A 24 3.98 10.62 7.90
C GLU A 24 4.59 10.10 6.58
N PRO A 25 3.80 9.39 5.73
CA PRO A 25 4.29 8.86 4.48
C PRO A 25 4.96 9.94 3.65
N GLN A 26 6.17 9.65 3.15
CA GLN A 26 6.90 10.56 2.29
C GLN A 26 6.55 10.26 0.84
N GLY A 27 6.17 11.25 0.05
CA GLY A 27 5.82 10.99 -1.34
C GLY A 27 4.91 12.02 -1.98
N GLU A 28 4.42 11.66 -3.16
CA GLU A 28 3.53 12.49 -3.96
C GLU A 28 2.08 12.16 -3.66
N LYS A 29 1.21 13.18 -3.64
CA LYS A 29 -0.24 12.95 -3.55
C LYS A 29 -0.78 12.49 -4.89
N ILE A 30 -1.54 11.41 -4.88
CA ILE A 30 -2.19 10.87 -6.08
C ILE A 30 -3.68 10.65 -5.82
N ALA A 31 -4.44 10.60 -6.92
CA ALA A 31 -5.87 10.31 -6.84
C ALA A 31 -6.10 8.81 -6.64
N CYS A 32 -6.96 8.46 -5.69
CA CYS A 32 -7.32 7.09 -5.41
C CYS A 32 -8.76 6.96 -4.90
N ALA A 33 -9.36 5.79 -5.07
CA ALA A 33 -10.63 5.41 -4.50
C ALA A 33 -10.44 4.05 -3.82
N ILE A 34 -10.50 4.02 -2.49
CA ILE A 34 -10.21 2.82 -1.69
C ILE A 34 -11.52 2.17 -1.24
N GLY A 35 -11.74 0.94 -1.67
CA GLY A 35 -12.93 0.14 -1.39
C GLY A 35 -14.09 0.37 -2.36
N PRO A 36 -15.12 -0.50 -2.26
CA PRO A 36 -16.23 -0.53 -3.20
C PRO A 36 -17.07 0.75 -3.13
N GLY A 37 -17.25 1.38 -4.29
CA GLY A 37 -18.07 2.59 -4.42
C GLY A 37 -17.41 3.87 -3.88
N ALA A 38 -16.14 3.83 -3.48
CA ALA A 38 -15.41 5.02 -3.08
C ALA A 38 -15.30 6.03 -4.24
N GLN A 39 -15.21 7.31 -3.90
CA GLN A 39 -14.94 8.36 -4.88
C GLN A 39 -13.45 8.52 -5.07
N LEU A 40 -13.05 8.92 -6.27
CA LEU A 40 -11.65 9.18 -6.56
C LEU A 40 -11.27 10.54 -5.97
N GLU A 41 -10.30 10.55 -5.05
CA GLU A 41 -9.84 11.75 -4.34
C GLU A 41 -8.31 11.80 -4.26
N ASN A 42 -7.74 13.00 -4.27
CA ASN A 42 -6.29 13.24 -4.09
C ASN A 42 -5.87 13.05 -2.63
N ALA A 43 -5.93 11.81 -2.16
CA ALA A 43 -5.77 11.44 -0.75
C ALA A 43 -4.69 10.39 -0.49
N CYS A 44 -4.30 9.60 -1.49
CA CYS A 44 -3.24 8.60 -1.33
C CYS A 44 -1.85 9.23 -1.50
N ILE A 45 -0.84 8.62 -0.89
CA ILE A 45 0.57 9.02 -1.03
C ILE A 45 1.34 7.93 -1.76
N LEU A 46 1.97 8.28 -2.88
CA LEU A 46 2.89 7.43 -3.62
C LEU A 46 4.33 7.69 -3.17
N GLU A 47 4.93 6.68 -2.56
CA GLU A 47 6.32 6.65 -2.12
C GLU A 47 7.15 5.75 -3.04
N LEU A 48 8.28 6.24 -3.55
CA LEU A 48 9.22 5.41 -4.29
C LEU A 48 10.02 4.55 -3.31
N ALA A 49 10.06 3.23 -3.55
CA ALA A 49 10.69 2.25 -2.65
C ALA A 49 11.90 1.53 -3.27
N GLY A 50 12.20 1.79 -4.54
CA GLY A 50 13.35 1.26 -5.26
C GLY A 50 13.31 1.64 -6.74
N GLU A 51 14.19 1.03 -7.53
CA GLU A 51 14.35 1.34 -8.95
C GLU A 51 13.08 1.05 -9.77
N ASP A 52 12.42 -0.06 -9.45
CA ASP A 52 11.21 -0.52 -10.14
C ASP A 52 10.05 -0.76 -9.16
N SER A 53 10.08 -0.14 -7.98
CA SER A 53 9.08 -0.41 -6.95
C SER A 53 8.60 0.85 -6.24
N PHE A 54 7.31 0.86 -5.92
CA PHE A 54 6.68 1.95 -5.19
C PHE A 54 5.60 1.44 -4.25
N VAL A 55 5.27 2.26 -3.26
CA VAL A 55 4.24 2.00 -2.25
C VAL A 55 3.18 3.07 -2.36
N ILE A 56 1.91 2.67 -2.41
CA ILE A 56 0.79 3.59 -2.24
C ILE A 56 0.27 3.43 -0.82
N HIS A 57 0.36 4.50 -0.03
CA HIS A 57 -0.24 4.62 1.29
C HIS A 57 -1.67 5.14 1.16
N HIS A 58 -2.61 4.43 1.77
CA HIS A 58 -4.02 4.76 1.78
C HIS A 58 -4.36 5.68 2.96
N PRO A 59 -5.42 6.51 2.85
CA PRO A 59 -5.87 7.38 3.93
C PRO A 59 -6.36 6.62 5.18
N ASP A 60 -6.70 5.34 5.05
CA ASP A 60 -7.07 4.48 6.18
C ASP A 60 -5.86 3.89 6.93
N GLY A 61 -4.63 4.21 6.50
CA GLY A 61 -3.38 3.74 7.09
C GLY A 61 -2.90 2.39 6.57
N SER A 62 -3.66 1.74 5.68
CA SER A 62 -3.17 0.58 4.92
C SER A 62 -2.25 1.03 3.77
N PHE A 63 -1.53 0.10 3.16
CA PHE A 63 -0.68 0.40 2.01
C PHE A 63 -0.62 -0.79 1.05
N ARG A 64 -0.24 -0.52 -0.20
CA ARG A 64 0.02 -1.55 -1.22
C ARG A 64 1.36 -1.33 -1.88
N ARG A 65 2.04 -2.43 -2.20
CA ARG A 65 3.35 -2.45 -2.86
C ARG A 65 3.19 -2.85 -4.31
N PHE A 66 3.81 -2.10 -5.18
CA PHE A 66 3.75 -2.29 -6.62
C PHE A 66 5.15 -2.39 -7.18
N GLU A 67 5.25 -3.16 -8.26
CA GLU A 67 6.42 -3.22 -9.13
C GLU A 67 6.03 -2.68 -10.51
N VAL A 68 6.97 -1.97 -11.13
CA VAL A 68 6.88 -1.53 -12.51
C VAL A 68 7.74 -2.47 -13.34
N THR A 69 7.21 -2.95 -14.47
CA THR A 69 8.02 -3.66 -15.45
C THR A 69 8.23 -2.81 -16.68
N ASP A 70 9.44 -2.84 -17.22
CA ASP A 70 9.74 -2.21 -18.50
C ASP A 70 9.24 -3.02 -19.70
N ASN A 71 8.94 -2.31 -20.80
CA ASN A 71 8.80 -2.84 -22.16
C ASN A 71 7.77 -3.97 -22.38
N PRO A 72 6.45 -3.67 -22.46
CA PRO A 72 5.82 -2.36 -22.25
C PRO A 72 5.65 -2.04 -20.76
N PRO A 73 5.58 -0.75 -20.37
CA PRO A 73 5.29 -0.34 -19.01
C PRO A 73 4.06 -1.05 -18.46
N SER A 74 4.23 -1.82 -17.39
CA SER A 74 3.14 -2.49 -16.70
C SER A 74 3.30 -2.35 -15.19
N ILE A 75 2.17 -2.30 -14.49
CA ILE A 75 2.13 -2.20 -13.03
C ILE A 75 1.61 -3.53 -12.49
N ALA A 76 2.36 -4.14 -11.58
CA ALA A 76 2.01 -5.36 -10.90
C ALA A 76 2.05 -5.16 -9.38
N LEU A 77 1.37 -6.02 -8.62
CA LEU A 77 1.50 -6.06 -7.16
C LEU A 77 2.71 -6.91 -6.78
N ALA A 78 3.59 -6.38 -5.92
CA ALA A 78 4.84 -7.04 -5.54
C ALA A 78 4.62 -8.31 -4.69
N ASP A 79 3.68 -8.24 -3.73
CA ASP A 79 3.59 -9.22 -2.63
C ASP A 79 2.14 -9.66 -2.30
N SER A 80 1.18 -9.44 -3.21
CA SER A 80 -0.25 -9.65 -2.90
C SER A 80 -0.83 -10.94 -3.48
N ALA A 81 -1.83 -11.50 -2.79
CA ALA A 81 -2.69 -12.55 -3.33
C ALA A 81 -3.72 -12.00 -4.35
N GLU A 82 -3.95 -10.69 -4.32
CA GLU A 82 -4.71 -9.98 -5.36
C GLU A 82 -3.82 -9.69 -6.57
N VAL A 83 -4.44 -9.45 -7.71
CA VAL A 83 -3.75 -9.07 -8.95
C VAL A 83 -4.29 -7.72 -9.43
N VAL A 84 -3.46 -6.98 -10.15
CA VAL A 84 -3.92 -5.82 -10.91
C VAL A 84 -4.92 -6.32 -11.95
N THR A 85 -6.18 -5.91 -11.81
CA THR A 85 -7.29 -6.36 -12.68
C THR A 85 -7.41 -5.48 -13.91
N HIS A 86 -6.93 -4.25 -13.83
CA HIS A 86 -6.88 -3.31 -14.94
C HIS A 86 -5.70 -2.35 -14.76
N ALA A 87 -4.95 -2.12 -15.82
CA ALA A 87 -3.98 -1.05 -15.93
C ALA A 87 -4.05 -0.53 -17.37
N SER A 88 -4.48 0.71 -17.54
CA SER A 88 -4.53 1.37 -18.85
C SER A 88 -3.76 2.67 -18.79
N LEU A 89 -2.95 2.90 -19.81
CA LEU A 89 -2.18 4.13 -19.95
C LEU A 89 -2.81 5.03 -21.00
N ASP A 90 -3.10 6.26 -20.58
CA ASP A 90 -3.36 7.38 -21.47
C ASP A 90 -2.04 7.98 -21.96
N GLU A 91 -1.60 7.59 -23.17
CA GLU A 91 -0.34 8.05 -23.77
C GLU A 91 -0.26 9.58 -23.94
N ALA A 92 -1.39 10.30 -23.99
CA ALA A 92 -1.38 11.75 -24.14
C ALA A 92 -1.10 12.47 -22.83
N SER A 93 -1.57 11.92 -21.71
CA SER A 93 -1.39 12.52 -20.37
C SER A 93 -0.34 11.83 -19.51
N GLY A 94 0.10 10.62 -19.88
CA GLY A 94 0.98 9.80 -19.05
C GLY A 94 0.28 9.15 -17.85
N ARG A 95 -1.05 9.26 -17.74
CA ARG A 95 -1.82 8.71 -16.61
C ARG A 95 -2.09 7.21 -16.79
N PHE A 96 -1.72 6.44 -15.79
CA PHE A 96 -2.12 5.06 -15.57
C PHE A 96 -3.36 5.00 -14.69
N ASP A 97 -4.44 4.48 -15.24
CA ASP A 97 -5.65 4.11 -14.52
C ASP A 97 -5.53 2.65 -14.05
N VAL A 98 -5.21 2.44 -12.78
CA VAL A 98 -4.92 1.13 -12.18
C VAL A 98 -6.06 0.68 -11.28
N THR A 99 -6.47 -0.59 -11.39
CA THR A 99 -7.48 -1.21 -10.52
C THR A 99 -6.92 -2.48 -9.89
N VAL A 100 -7.15 -2.63 -8.58
CA VAL A 100 -6.78 -3.79 -7.77
C VAL A 100 -7.96 -4.15 -6.88
N GLY A 101 -8.63 -5.27 -7.15
CA GLY A 101 -9.89 -5.58 -6.48
C GLY A 101 -10.92 -4.46 -6.71
N ASP A 102 -11.39 -3.84 -5.63
CA ASP A 102 -12.32 -2.70 -5.65
C ASP A 102 -11.60 -1.33 -5.62
N ASP A 103 -10.27 -1.33 -5.42
CA ASP A 103 -9.47 -0.11 -5.31
C ASP A 103 -9.08 0.41 -6.69
N ARG A 104 -9.06 1.74 -6.86
CA ARG A 104 -8.64 2.42 -8.09
C ARG A 104 -7.62 3.50 -7.78
N TYR A 105 -6.66 3.66 -8.69
CA TYR A 105 -5.56 4.61 -8.57
C TYR A 105 -5.31 5.33 -9.90
N GLU A 106 -5.00 6.61 -9.83
CA GLU A 106 -4.40 7.35 -10.94
C GLU A 106 -2.92 7.58 -10.62
N VAL A 107 -2.05 6.88 -11.34
CA VAL A 107 -0.60 6.99 -11.19
C VAL A 107 -0.06 7.62 -12.46
N TYR A 108 0.97 8.45 -12.38
CA TYR A 108 1.50 9.12 -13.57
C TYR A 108 2.88 8.60 -13.94
N ARG A 109 3.11 8.45 -15.24
CA ARG A 109 4.35 7.93 -15.84
C ARG A 109 5.56 8.71 -15.34
N GLU A 110 5.47 10.04 -15.18
CA GLU A 110 6.57 10.84 -14.64
C GLU A 110 7.00 10.44 -13.23
N PHE A 111 6.10 9.88 -12.41
CA PHE A 111 6.46 9.39 -11.07
C PHE A 111 7.20 8.07 -11.14
N LEU A 112 6.84 7.22 -12.11
CA LEU A 112 7.43 5.90 -12.35
C LEU A 112 8.77 6.00 -13.07
N GLU A 113 8.96 7.00 -13.93
CA GLU A 113 10.22 7.24 -14.63
C GLU A 113 11.29 7.83 -13.69
N ARG A 114 10.88 8.57 -12.64
CA ARG A 114 11.82 9.05 -11.60
C ARG A 114 12.43 7.94 -10.75
N SER A 115 11.84 6.75 -10.77
CA SER A 115 12.40 5.59 -10.08
C SER A 115 13.50 4.90 -10.90
N ILE A 116 13.60 5.15 -12.22
CA ILE A 116 14.60 4.54 -13.10
C ILE A 116 15.82 5.49 -13.25
N PRO A 117 17.06 5.08 -12.90
CA PRO A 117 18.27 5.90 -12.94
C PRO A 117 18.78 6.25 -14.35
#